data_AF-A0A932Q566-F1
#
_entry.id   AF-A0A932Q566-F1
#
_cell.length_a   1.000
_cell.length_b   1.000
_cell.length_c   1.000
_cell.angle_alpha   90.00
_cell.angle_beta   90.00
_cell.angle_gamma   90.00
#
_symmetry.space_group_name_H-M   'P 1'
#
loop_
_entity.id
_entity.type
_entity.pdbx_description
1 polymer ?
#
loop_
_entity_poly.entity_id
_entity_poly.type
_entity_poly.pdbx_seq_one_letter_code
_entity_poly.pdbx_strand_id
1 'polypeptide(L)'
;MNCQGRLFSLLAVLLLVVSGCAKDNSKNGNGNANGWSSFPVTIYAGANVVSSPAAVSDMNDAMKFWEAKAGRKLFDYKGTWAKQSAPYTGTAAAPGTVTSNVLMFQSPWPYAPNLAGVTTVNTTGTQIDGAVVMINASTPLCTGDCIASVGDTSERKTFAHELGHFLGLAHVQDPANIMYPQIQAGGSLDNVIVDDAALQSLTSGN
;
A
#
# COMPACT_ATOMS: atom_id res chain seq x y z
N MET A 1 -34.00 -22.45 -49.98
CA MET A 1 -33.53 -21.12 -49.56
C MET A 1 -33.98 -20.88 -48.13
N ASN A 2 -33.01 -20.53 -47.27
CA ASN A 2 -33.11 -19.94 -45.92
C ASN A 2 -33.67 -20.82 -44.79
N CYS A 3 -33.12 -20.86 -43.57
CA CYS A 3 -31.79 -20.55 -43.04
C CYS A 3 -31.73 -21.19 -41.64
N GLN A 4 -30.60 -21.85 -41.34
CA GLN A 4 -30.12 -22.17 -39.99
C GLN A 4 -29.94 -20.86 -39.20
N GLY A 5 -29.84 -20.78 -37.88
CA GLY A 5 -29.63 -21.74 -36.80
C GLY A 5 -29.51 -20.89 -35.52
N ARG A 6 -29.80 -21.50 -34.37
CA ARG A 6 -29.56 -20.88 -33.05
C ARG A 6 -28.05 -20.72 -32.83
N LEU A 7 -27.60 -19.69 -32.09
CA LEU A 7 -26.73 -19.83 -30.92
C LEU A 7 -26.32 -18.45 -30.36
N PHE A 8 -26.49 -18.32 -29.03
CA PHE A 8 -25.80 -17.49 -28.05
C PHE A 8 -24.91 -16.34 -28.52
N SER A 9 -25.28 -15.11 -28.20
CA SER A 9 -24.31 -14.03 -27.96
C SER A 9 -24.13 -13.86 -26.45
N LEU A 10 -22.88 -14.03 -26.02
CA LEU A 10 -22.40 -13.89 -24.66
C LEU A 10 -22.70 -12.50 -24.11
N LEU A 11 -23.35 -12.46 -22.94
CA LEU A 11 -23.32 -11.31 -22.05
C LEU A 11 -21.99 -11.37 -21.29
N ALA A 12 -20.96 -10.69 -21.78
CA ALA A 12 -19.71 -10.48 -21.05
C ALA A 12 -19.97 -9.47 -19.93
N VAL A 13 -20.40 -9.96 -18.77
CA VAL A 13 -20.39 -9.18 -17.53
C VAL A 13 -18.94 -9.07 -17.10
N LEU A 14 -18.32 -7.93 -17.42
CA LEU A 14 -17.03 -7.53 -16.90
C LEU A 14 -17.21 -7.31 -15.37
N LEU A 15 -16.99 -8.37 -14.59
CA LEU A 15 -16.86 -8.26 -13.14
C LEU A 15 -15.60 -7.42 -12.86
N LEU A 16 -15.79 -6.12 -12.69
CA LEU A 16 -14.83 -5.26 -12.00
C LEU A 16 -14.67 -5.85 -10.60
N VAL A 17 -13.61 -6.63 -10.40
CA VAL A 17 -13.22 -7.12 -9.09
C VAL A 17 -12.74 -5.88 -8.34
N VAL A 18 -13.66 -5.24 -7.62
CA VAL A 18 -13.39 -4.03 -6.83
C VAL A 18 -12.37 -4.41 -5.78
N SER A 19 -11.13 -4.06 -6.08
CA SER A 19 -10.01 -4.38 -5.23
C SER A 19 -9.84 -3.21 -4.25
N GLY A 20 -9.87 -3.52 -2.95
CA GLY A 20 -9.72 -2.56 -1.87
C GLY A 20 -8.32 -2.56 -1.27
N CYS A 21 -8.03 -1.56 -0.46
CA CYS A 21 -6.94 -1.55 0.49
C CYS A 21 -7.54 -1.62 1.90
N ALA A 22 -6.80 -2.17 2.86
CA ALA A 22 -7.26 -2.21 4.24
C ALA A 22 -6.14 -1.81 5.20
N LYS A 23 -6.51 -0.98 6.18
CA LYS A 23 -5.70 -0.76 7.39
C LYS A 23 -6.17 -1.76 8.45
N ASP A 24 -5.30 -2.66 8.89
CA ASP A 24 -5.61 -3.45 10.07
C ASP A 24 -5.44 -2.53 11.28
N ASN A 25 -6.56 -2.22 11.95
CA ASN A 25 -6.54 -1.33 13.10
C ASN A 25 -5.73 -2.01 14.21
N SER A 26 -4.60 -1.39 14.57
CA SER A 26 -3.77 -1.80 15.69
C SER A 26 -4.62 -2.13 16.91
N LYS A 27 -4.40 -3.32 17.49
CA LYS A 27 -4.89 -3.64 18.82
C LYS A 27 -4.35 -2.58 19.79
N ASN A 28 -5.27 -1.87 20.45
CA ASN A 28 -5.12 -0.80 21.44
C ASN A 28 -5.18 0.64 20.89
N GLY A 29 -6.37 1.23 20.98
CA GLY A 29 -6.54 2.67 21.17
C GLY A 29 -7.32 3.41 20.09
N ASN A 30 -8.49 3.93 20.46
CA ASN A 30 -9.32 4.91 19.74
C ASN A 30 -8.59 5.72 18.66
N GLY A 31 -8.78 5.38 17.38
CA GLY A 31 -8.87 6.29 16.22
C GLY A 31 -7.78 7.35 15.94
N ASN A 32 -6.81 7.55 16.83
CA ASN A 32 -5.86 8.65 16.85
C ASN A 32 -4.46 8.05 17.09
N ALA A 33 -3.91 7.39 16.07
CA ALA A 33 -2.48 7.13 16.06
C ALA A 33 -1.76 8.46 15.76
N ASN A 34 -1.01 8.96 16.73
CA ASN A 34 -0.11 10.11 16.62
C ASN A 34 1.23 9.64 16.01
N GLY A 35 1.24 9.37 14.70
CA GLY A 35 2.45 9.25 13.86
C GLY A 35 3.62 8.42 14.42
N TRP A 36 4.80 8.62 13.83
CA TRP A 36 6.06 8.10 14.35
C TRP A 36 6.68 9.11 15.33
N SER A 37 7.53 8.66 16.26
CA SER A 37 8.24 9.57 17.19
C SER A 37 9.23 10.50 16.50
N SER A 38 9.77 10.07 15.36
CA SER A 38 10.79 10.83 14.62
C SER A 38 10.87 10.34 13.19
N PHE A 39 11.42 11.21 12.34
CA PHE A 39 11.72 10.91 10.94
C PHE A 39 13.20 11.19 10.63
N PRO A 40 13.83 10.43 9.70
CA PRO A 40 13.21 9.39 8.88
C PRO A 40 13.07 8.04 9.60
N VAL A 41 12.05 7.28 9.23
CA VAL A 41 11.79 5.94 9.77
C VAL A 41 12.54 4.91 8.92
N THR A 42 13.31 4.05 9.58
CA THR A 42 13.98 2.93 8.92
C THR A 42 12.95 1.98 8.29
N ILE A 43 13.16 1.62 7.03
CA ILE A 43 12.33 0.65 6.29
C ILE A 43 13.19 -0.25 5.41
N TYR A 44 12.81 -1.51 5.28
CA TYR A 44 13.40 -2.48 4.37
C TYR A 44 12.39 -2.89 3.30
N ALA A 45 12.88 -3.50 2.22
CA ALA A 45 12.04 -4.06 1.17
C ALA A 45 12.21 -5.57 1.08
N GLY A 46 11.13 -6.33 0.89
CA GLY A 46 11.21 -7.72 0.49
C GLY A 46 11.86 -7.85 -0.88
N ALA A 47 12.53 -8.98 -1.15
CA ALA A 47 13.27 -9.18 -2.40
C ALA A 47 12.43 -8.95 -3.67
N ASN A 48 11.14 -9.30 -3.64
CA ASN A 48 10.24 -9.11 -4.78
C ASN A 48 9.91 -7.64 -5.06
N VAL A 49 9.90 -6.78 -4.03
CA VAL A 49 9.65 -5.33 -4.15
C VAL A 49 10.80 -4.62 -4.87
N VAL A 50 11.99 -5.21 -4.85
CA VAL A 50 13.20 -4.67 -5.48
C VAL A 50 13.79 -5.62 -6.51
N SER A 51 12.95 -6.46 -7.11
CA SER A 51 13.34 -7.53 -8.04
C SER A 51 13.85 -7.02 -9.38
N SER A 52 13.54 -5.78 -9.75
CA SER A 52 13.95 -5.15 -10.99
C SER A 52 14.19 -3.64 -10.80
N PRO A 53 14.91 -2.97 -11.73
CA PRO A 53 15.04 -1.52 -11.70
C PRO A 53 13.70 -0.77 -11.72
N ALA A 54 12.69 -1.31 -12.40
CA ALA A 54 11.35 -0.73 -12.43
C ALA A 54 10.65 -0.83 -11.07
N ALA A 55 10.69 -1.99 -10.42
CA ALA A 55 10.12 -2.19 -9.08
C ALA A 55 10.82 -1.31 -8.03
N VAL A 56 12.16 -1.18 -8.11
CA VAL A 56 12.93 -0.23 -7.29
C VAL A 56 12.48 1.22 -7.55
N SER A 57 12.21 1.59 -8.80
CA SER A 57 11.68 2.92 -9.13
C SER A 57 10.32 3.15 -8.50
N ASP A 58 9.40 2.20 -8.60
CA ASP A 58 8.03 2.35 -8.07
C ASP A 58 8.02 2.48 -6.55
N MET A 59 8.82 1.68 -5.85
CA MET A 59 9.02 1.83 -4.41
C MET A 59 9.59 3.20 -4.05
N ASN A 60 10.65 3.64 -4.76
CA ASN A 60 11.28 4.93 -4.48
C ASN A 60 10.37 6.12 -4.80
N ASP A 61 9.60 6.06 -5.88
CA ASP A 61 8.67 7.11 -6.28
C ASP A 61 7.52 7.23 -5.28
N ALA A 62 7.02 6.10 -4.75
CA ALA A 62 6.03 6.08 -3.68
C ALA A 62 6.54 6.72 -2.37
N MET A 63 7.80 6.44 -1.97
CA MET A 63 8.41 7.09 -0.81
C MET A 63 8.62 8.60 -1.06
N LYS A 64 9.19 8.97 -2.21
CA LYS A 64 9.45 10.38 -2.57
C LYS A 64 8.17 11.21 -2.67
N PHE A 65 7.07 10.61 -3.11
CA PHE A 65 5.77 11.28 -3.16
C PHE A 65 5.39 11.84 -1.79
N TRP A 66 5.45 11.02 -0.75
CA TRP A 66 5.16 11.48 0.62
C TRP A 66 6.20 12.47 1.14
N GLU A 67 7.49 12.25 0.85
CA GLU A 67 8.55 13.17 1.26
C GLU A 67 8.40 14.56 0.63
N ALA A 68 8.00 14.62 -0.65
CA ALA A 68 7.71 15.86 -1.35
C ALA A 68 6.51 16.60 -0.73
N LYS A 69 5.44 15.87 -0.38
CA LYS A 69 4.25 16.46 0.27
C LYS A 69 4.53 16.91 1.71
N ALA A 70 5.37 16.18 2.44
CA ALA A 70 5.77 16.56 3.79
C ALA A 70 6.87 17.64 3.82
N GLY A 71 7.61 17.83 2.72
CA GLY A 71 8.74 18.76 2.67
C GLY A 71 9.98 18.30 3.44
N ARG A 72 10.06 17.01 3.81
CA ARG A 72 11.19 16.42 4.55
C ARG A 72 11.36 14.94 4.20
N LYS A 73 12.54 14.40 4.51
CA LYS A 73 12.80 12.96 4.41
C LYS A 73 11.98 12.21 5.47
N LEU A 74 11.24 11.19 5.05
CA LEU A 74 10.36 10.38 5.90
C LEU A 74 10.84 8.93 5.98
N PHE A 75 11.52 8.42 4.94
CA PHE A 75 11.90 7.02 4.87
C PHE A 75 13.42 6.87 4.79
N ASP A 76 13.97 5.99 5.61
CA ASP A 76 15.37 5.60 5.59
C ASP A 76 15.48 4.16 5.10
N TYR A 77 15.45 3.99 3.77
CA TYR A 77 15.54 2.68 3.13
C TYR A 77 16.92 2.04 3.37
N LYS A 78 16.94 0.87 4.01
CA LYS A 78 18.16 0.14 4.40
C LYS A 78 18.52 -1.04 3.49
N GLY A 79 17.86 -1.16 2.35
CA GLY A 79 18.08 -2.26 1.42
C GLY A 79 17.08 -3.40 1.58
N THR A 80 17.41 -4.53 0.97
CA THR A 80 16.58 -5.73 1.01
C THR A 80 16.57 -6.35 2.40
N TRP A 81 15.39 -6.74 2.88
CA TRP A 81 15.24 -7.53 4.10
C TRP A 81 15.89 -8.92 3.89
N ALA A 82 17.09 -9.09 4.44
CA ALA A 82 17.92 -10.27 4.21
C ALA A 82 17.53 -11.48 5.08
N LYS A 83 16.65 -11.31 6.07
CA LYS A 83 16.24 -12.43 6.93
C LYS A 83 15.14 -13.24 6.24
N GLN A 84 15.28 -14.56 6.27
CA GLN A 84 14.24 -15.48 5.79
C GLN A 84 13.04 -15.60 6.73
N SER A 85 13.08 -14.92 7.88
CA SER A 85 11.97 -14.88 8.84
C SER A 85 11.04 -13.70 8.56
N ALA A 86 9.76 -13.86 8.91
CA ALA A 86 8.80 -12.77 8.93
C ALA A 86 9.34 -11.60 9.79
N PRO A 87 9.06 -10.34 9.41
CA PRO A 87 9.49 -9.17 10.16
C PRO A 87 8.63 -8.91 11.40
N TYR A 88 7.81 -9.87 11.82
CA TYR A 88 6.91 -9.80 12.95
C TYR A 88 6.77 -11.17 13.64
N THR A 89 6.28 -11.19 14.88
CA THR A 89 5.86 -12.42 15.56
C THR A 89 4.42 -12.80 15.15
N GLY A 90 3.97 -14.04 15.39
CA GLY A 90 2.61 -14.47 15.04
C GLY A 90 2.47 -14.92 13.59
N THR A 91 1.33 -14.61 12.96
CA THR A 91 1.00 -15.05 11.58
C THR A 91 0.76 -13.85 10.67
N ALA A 92 0.81 -14.05 9.35
CA ALA A 92 0.51 -12.97 8.40
C ALA A 92 -0.93 -12.44 8.52
N ALA A 93 -1.89 -13.26 8.96
CA ALA A 93 -3.29 -12.85 9.18
C ALA A 93 -3.48 -12.01 10.45
N ALA A 94 -2.55 -12.13 11.40
CA ALA A 94 -2.57 -11.43 12.67
C ALA A 94 -1.13 -11.17 13.13
N PRO A 95 -0.41 -10.23 12.49
CA PRO A 95 0.94 -9.90 12.88
C PRO A 95 0.97 -9.44 14.35
N GLY A 96 1.91 -9.98 15.10
CA GLY A 96 2.18 -9.63 16.49
C GLY A 96 3.16 -8.45 16.58
N THR A 97 4.19 -8.60 17.39
CA THR A 97 5.25 -7.58 17.52
C THR A 97 6.00 -7.44 16.20
N VAL A 98 5.96 -6.25 15.59
CA VAL A 98 6.79 -5.91 14.43
C VAL A 98 8.23 -5.71 14.92
N THR A 99 9.14 -6.52 14.41
CA THR A 99 10.57 -6.49 14.73
C THR A 99 11.38 -5.64 13.76
N SER A 100 10.82 -5.35 12.58
CA SER A 100 11.41 -4.50 11.56
C SER A 100 10.34 -3.99 10.62
N ASN A 101 10.50 -2.76 10.15
CA ASN A 101 9.60 -2.16 9.19
C ASN A 101 9.91 -2.68 7.80
N VAL A 102 8.98 -3.39 7.17
CA VAL A 102 9.22 -4.00 5.86
C VAL A 102 8.02 -3.80 4.95
N LEU A 103 8.29 -3.34 3.73
CA LEU A 103 7.38 -3.42 2.58
C LEU A 103 7.66 -4.73 1.84
N MET A 104 6.66 -5.59 1.72
CA MET A 104 6.84 -6.91 1.11
C MET A 104 5.61 -7.39 0.35
N PHE A 105 5.84 -8.21 -0.68
CA PHE A 105 4.81 -9.06 -1.24
C PHE A 105 4.57 -10.26 -0.32
N GLN A 106 3.31 -10.53 0.02
CA GLN A 106 2.89 -11.59 0.91
C GLN A 106 2.22 -12.72 0.10
N SER A 107 2.75 -13.94 0.27
CA SER A 107 2.19 -15.18 -0.25
C SER A 107 2.48 -16.32 0.74
N PRO A 108 1.49 -17.14 1.13
CA PRO A 108 0.06 -17.04 0.78
C PRO A 108 -0.59 -15.76 1.33
N TRP A 109 -1.60 -15.24 0.64
CA TRP A 109 -2.34 -14.04 1.06
C TRP A 109 -3.37 -14.41 2.14
N PRO A 110 -3.30 -13.83 3.35
CA PRO A 110 -4.14 -14.25 4.46
C PRO A 110 -5.47 -13.47 4.58
N TYR A 111 -5.64 -12.42 3.78
CA TYR A 111 -6.80 -11.53 3.85
C TYR A 111 -7.79 -11.81 2.72
N ALA A 112 -8.86 -11.02 2.67
CA ALA A 112 -9.85 -11.11 1.59
C ALA A 112 -9.14 -10.95 0.22
N PRO A 113 -9.53 -11.76 -0.79
CA PRO A 113 -8.82 -11.82 -2.07
C PRO A 113 -8.93 -10.53 -2.88
N ASN A 114 -9.92 -9.70 -2.57
CA ASN A 114 -10.07 -8.38 -3.18
C ASN A 114 -9.21 -7.31 -2.49
N LEU A 115 -8.40 -7.63 -1.47
CA LEU A 115 -7.46 -6.67 -0.91
C LEU A 115 -6.12 -6.78 -1.63
N ALA A 116 -5.58 -5.67 -2.13
CA ALA A 116 -4.24 -5.65 -2.73
C ALA A 116 -3.14 -5.28 -1.75
N GLY A 117 -3.48 -4.59 -0.67
CA GLY A 117 -2.54 -4.14 0.32
C GLY A 117 -3.17 -4.16 1.71
N VAL A 118 -2.35 -4.49 2.70
CA VAL A 118 -2.65 -4.31 4.11
C VAL A 118 -1.42 -3.80 4.82
N THR A 119 -1.60 -2.72 5.55
CA THR A 119 -0.59 -2.21 6.48
C THR A 119 -1.04 -2.47 7.92
N THR A 120 -0.21 -3.19 8.66
CA THR A 120 -0.37 -3.38 10.11
C THR A 120 0.62 -2.47 10.81
N VAL A 121 0.12 -1.67 11.75
CA VAL A 121 0.94 -0.84 12.63
C VAL A 121 0.83 -1.36 14.06
N ASN A 122 1.96 -1.34 14.76
CA ASN A 122 2.04 -1.54 16.19
C ASN A 122 2.14 -0.16 16.85
N THR A 123 1.47 -0.02 17.99
CA THR A 123 1.42 1.23 18.71
C THR A 123 1.70 1.02 20.19
N THR A 124 2.46 1.97 20.76
CA THR A 124 2.58 2.15 22.21
C THR A 124 1.90 3.46 22.58
N GLY A 125 0.73 3.37 23.22
CA GLY A 125 -0.14 4.51 23.41
C GLY A 125 -0.72 4.98 22.06
N THR A 126 -0.46 6.22 21.69
CA THR A 126 -0.85 6.75 20.36
C THR A 126 0.27 6.70 19.34
N GLN A 127 1.51 6.36 19.74
CA GLN A 127 2.66 6.43 18.85
C GLN A 127 2.88 5.12 18.10
N ILE A 128 3.22 5.19 16.82
CA ILE A 128 3.66 4.03 16.03
C ILE A 128 5.09 3.65 16.47
N ASP A 129 5.29 2.36 16.77
CA ASP A 129 6.59 1.78 17.13
C ASP A 129 7.11 0.77 16.11
N GLY A 130 6.25 0.25 15.23
CA GLY A 130 6.61 -0.62 14.13
C GLY A 130 5.45 -0.77 13.14
N ALA A 131 5.76 -1.07 11.88
CA ALA A 131 4.75 -1.33 10.88
C ALA A 131 5.23 -2.32 9.82
N VAL A 132 4.36 -3.19 9.36
CA VAL A 132 4.61 -4.06 8.19
C VAL A 132 3.61 -3.71 7.10
N VAL A 133 4.12 -3.53 5.88
CA VAL A 133 3.32 -3.30 4.70
C VAL A 133 3.33 -4.57 3.86
N MET A 134 2.17 -5.19 3.71
CA MET A 134 1.98 -6.42 2.95
C MET A 134 1.18 -6.13 1.69
N ILE A 135 1.72 -6.54 0.56
CA ILE A 135 1.08 -6.43 -0.76
C ILE A 135 0.70 -7.82 -1.22
N ASN A 136 -0.51 -8.00 -1.73
CA ASN A 136 -0.97 -9.27 -2.22
C ASN A 136 -0.19 -9.67 -3.48
N ALA A 137 0.61 -10.73 -3.37
CA ALA A 137 1.45 -11.19 -4.48
C ALA A 137 0.66 -11.71 -5.70
N SER A 138 -0.63 -11.99 -5.52
CA SER A 138 -1.52 -12.45 -6.59
C SER A 138 -2.28 -11.30 -7.26
N THR A 139 -2.19 -10.07 -6.75
CA THR A 139 -2.82 -8.92 -7.39
C THR A 139 -2.06 -8.58 -8.68
N PRO A 140 -2.75 -8.44 -9.82
CA PRO A 140 -2.10 -8.03 -11.06
C PRO A 140 -1.74 -6.55 -10.97
N LEU A 141 -0.49 -6.27 -10.63
CA LEU A 141 0.06 -4.93 -10.59
C LEU A 141 0.89 -4.65 -11.85
N CYS A 142 0.70 -3.47 -12.43
CA CYS A 142 1.57 -2.93 -13.46
C CYS A 142 2.59 -1.98 -12.83
N THR A 143 3.80 -1.98 -13.38
CA THR A 143 4.86 -1.06 -12.97
C THR A 143 4.57 0.36 -13.46
N GLY A 144 5.06 1.36 -12.73
CA GLY A 144 4.94 2.77 -13.07
C GLY A 144 3.50 3.26 -13.05
N ASP A 145 3.20 4.15 -14.00
CA ASP A 145 1.87 4.76 -14.14
C ASP A 145 0.93 3.92 -15.03
N CYS A 146 1.31 2.69 -15.38
CA CYS A 146 0.50 1.79 -16.19
C CYS A 146 0.07 2.38 -17.53
N ILE A 147 0.96 3.12 -18.20
CA ILE A 147 0.68 3.85 -19.45
C ILE A 147 0.11 2.91 -20.54
N ALA A 148 0.52 1.64 -20.54
CA ALA A 148 0.04 0.62 -21.48
C ALA A 148 -1.36 0.07 -21.17
N SER A 149 -1.84 0.18 -19.92
CA SER A 149 -3.17 -0.26 -19.49
C SER A 149 -3.64 0.59 -18.32
N VAL A 150 -4.24 1.74 -18.64
CA VAL A 150 -4.68 2.73 -17.64
C VAL A 150 -5.75 2.20 -16.66
N GLY A 151 -6.41 1.08 -16.99
CA GLY A 151 -7.37 0.40 -16.11
C GLY A 151 -6.73 -0.58 -15.12
N ASP A 152 -5.44 -0.89 -15.28
CA ASP A 152 -4.72 -1.80 -14.39
C ASP A 152 -4.33 -1.09 -13.08
N THR A 153 -4.03 -1.90 -12.07
CA THR A 153 -3.60 -1.39 -10.77
C THR A 153 -2.12 -1.04 -10.78
N SER A 154 -1.79 0.21 -10.48
CA SER A 154 -0.40 0.67 -10.38
C SER A 154 0.26 0.21 -9.09
N GLU A 155 1.36 -0.55 -9.21
CA GLU A 155 2.21 -0.96 -8.09
C GLU A 155 2.65 0.25 -7.26
N ARG A 156 3.10 1.30 -7.95
CA ARG A 156 3.54 2.56 -7.34
C ARG A 156 2.45 3.22 -6.51
N LYS A 157 1.23 3.31 -7.03
CA LYS A 157 0.09 3.87 -6.28
C LYS A 157 -0.31 3.00 -5.12
N THR A 158 -0.30 1.68 -5.28
CA THR A 158 -0.56 0.75 -4.17
C THR A 158 0.48 0.92 -3.07
N PHE A 159 1.77 1.00 -3.41
CA PHE A 159 2.82 1.28 -2.42
C PHE A 159 2.62 2.64 -1.76
N ALA A 160 2.29 3.69 -2.53
CA ALA A 160 2.04 5.02 -1.97
C ALA A 160 0.86 5.01 -0.99
N HIS A 161 -0.25 4.35 -1.33
CA HIS A 161 -1.40 4.18 -0.44
C HIS A 161 -1.01 3.51 0.88
N GLU A 162 -0.35 2.36 0.81
CA GLU A 162 0.04 1.61 2.00
C GLU A 162 1.11 2.34 2.84
N LEU A 163 2.04 3.05 2.20
CA LEU A 163 2.98 3.93 2.90
C LEU A 163 2.27 5.10 3.60
N GLY A 164 1.10 5.53 3.12
CA GLY A 164 0.27 6.47 3.85
C GLY A 164 -0.24 5.89 5.17
N HIS A 165 -0.72 4.64 5.17
CA HIS A 165 -1.05 3.93 6.40
C HIS A 165 0.14 3.72 7.32
N PHE A 166 1.32 3.42 6.74
CA PHE A 166 2.56 3.33 7.48
C PHE A 166 2.87 4.63 8.24
N LEU A 167 2.62 5.80 7.63
CA LEU A 167 2.79 7.11 8.28
C LEU A 167 1.70 7.42 9.33
N GLY A 168 0.64 6.61 9.40
CA GLY A 168 -0.47 6.77 10.32
C GLY A 168 -1.76 7.27 9.69
N LEU A 169 -1.77 7.62 8.40
CA LEU A 169 -2.96 8.14 7.72
C LEU A 169 -4.10 7.12 7.71
N ALA A 170 -5.31 7.64 7.84
CA ALA A 170 -6.55 6.89 7.68
C ALA A 170 -7.05 6.99 6.23
N HIS A 171 -7.99 6.14 5.88
CA HIS A 171 -8.69 6.26 4.61
C HIS A 171 -9.44 7.60 4.50
N VAL A 172 -9.48 8.15 3.28
CA VAL A 172 -10.24 9.34 2.92
C VAL A 172 -11.32 8.92 1.92
N GLN A 173 -12.55 9.45 2.04
CA GLN A 173 -13.67 9.04 1.17
C GLN A 173 -13.69 9.76 -0.19
N ASP A 174 -12.72 10.63 -0.46
CA ASP A 174 -12.55 11.30 -1.74
C ASP A 174 -11.79 10.38 -2.71
N PRO A 175 -12.40 9.96 -3.84
CA PRO A 175 -11.77 9.09 -4.83
C PRO A 175 -10.54 9.70 -5.52
N ALA A 176 -10.34 11.03 -5.46
CA ALA A 176 -9.13 11.66 -5.96
C ALA A 176 -7.95 11.55 -4.98
N ASN A 177 -8.21 11.19 -3.72
CA ASN A 177 -7.19 11.12 -2.68
C ASN A 177 -6.45 9.77 -2.71
N ILE A 178 -5.13 9.79 -2.59
CA ILE A 178 -4.33 8.56 -2.57
C ILE A 178 -4.74 7.58 -1.47
N MET A 179 -5.31 8.08 -0.37
CA MET A 179 -5.84 7.29 0.74
C MET A 179 -7.30 6.83 0.53
N TYR A 180 -7.83 6.90 -0.69
CA TYR A 180 -9.13 6.30 -1.01
C TYR A 180 -9.09 4.78 -0.80
N PRO A 181 -10.06 4.15 -0.10
CA PRO A 181 -10.02 2.74 0.27
C PRO A 181 -10.13 1.76 -0.91
N GLN A 182 -10.47 2.23 -2.11
CA GLN A 182 -10.43 1.40 -3.30
C GLN A 182 -9.13 1.65 -4.06
N ILE A 183 -8.64 0.59 -4.68
CA ILE A 183 -7.46 0.68 -5.52
C ILE A 183 -7.70 1.68 -6.64
N GLN A 184 -6.78 2.63 -6.73
CA GLN A 184 -6.74 3.52 -7.86
C GLN A 184 -6.12 2.82 -9.06
N ALA A 185 -6.77 2.97 -10.21
CA ALA A 185 -6.19 2.59 -11.49
C ALA A 185 -4.90 3.38 -11.78
N GLY A 186 -4.25 3.08 -12.90
CA GLY A 186 -3.03 3.73 -13.36
C GLY A 186 -3.05 5.27 -13.41
N GLY A 187 -1.98 5.84 -13.94
CA GLY A 187 -1.74 7.28 -13.99
C GLY A 187 -0.72 7.76 -12.94
N SER A 188 -0.29 9.00 -13.09
CA SER A 188 0.77 9.60 -12.25
C SER A 188 0.30 9.87 -10.81
N LEU A 189 1.23 9.76 -9.87
CA LEU A 189 1.10 10.25 -8.49
C LEU A 189 0.98 11.78 -8.40
N ASP A 190 1.34 12.52 -9.44
CA ASP A 190 1.17 13.99 -9.47
C ASP A 190 -0.30 14.41 -9.55
N ASN A 191 -1.17 13.50 -10.00
CA ASN A 191 -2.59 13.75 -10.21
C ASN A 191 -3.47 13.37 -9.02
N VAL A 192 -2.89 12.81 -7.95
CA VAL A 192 -3.63 12.42 -6.74
C VAL A 192 -3.49 13.47 -5.66
N ILE A 193 -4.56 13.68 -4.90
CA ILE A 193 -4.53 14.61 -3.76
C ILE A 193 -4.18 13.88 -2.46
N VAL A 194 -3.79 14.65 -1.45
CA VAL A 194 -3.46 14.20 -0.09
C VAL A 194 -4.21 15.09 0.90
N ASP A 195 -4.57 14.55 2.06
CA ASP A 195 -4.96 15.38 3.20
C ASP A 195 -3.70 15.99 3.83
N ASP A 196 -3.31 17.17 3.36
CA ASP A 196 -2.08 17.85 3.78
C ASP A 196 -2.12 18.18 5.29
N ALA A 197 -3.28 18.53 5.84
CA ALA A 197 -3.40 18.85 7.26
C ALA A 197 -3.15 17.61 8.13
N ALA A 198 -3.71 16.46 7.75
CA ALA A 198 -3.45 15.19 8.42
C ALA A 198 -1.97 14.80 8.29
N LEU A 199 -1.38 14.87 7.08
CA LEU A 199 0.03 14.55 6.86
C LEU A 199 0.94 15.43 7.72
N GLN A 200 0.71 16.75 7.75
CA GLN A 200 1.51 17.68 8.55
C GLN A 200 1.34 17.40 10.04
N SER A 201 0.14 17.07 10.52
CA SER A 201 -0.07 16.72 11.94
C SER A 201 0.74 15.50 12.38
N LEU A 202 0.99 14.55 11.46
CA LEU A 202 1.75 13.32 11.70
C LEU A 202 3.27 13.48 11.53
N THR A 203 3.72 14.47 10.74
CA THR A 203 5.13 14.59 10.30
C THR A 203 5.84 15.85 10.75
N SER A 204 5.12 16.79 11.36
CA SER A 204 5.67 18.05 11.91
C SER A 204 6.34 17.90 13.28
N GLY A 205 6.20 16.75 13.95
CA GLY A 205 6.81 16.46 15.26
C GLY A 205 8.30 16.11 15.16
N ASN A 206 9.13 16.95 15.80
CA ASN A 206 10.58 16.84 16.07
C ASN A 206 11.44 16.20 14.97
#